data_AF-A0A1A7Y254-F1
#
_entry.id   AF-A0A1A7Y254-F1
#
_cell.length_a   1.000
_cell.length_b   1.000
_cell.length_c   1.000
_cell.angle_alpha   90.00
_cell.angle_beta   90.00
_cell.angle_gamma   90.00
#
_symmetry.space_group_name_H-M   'P 1'
#
loop_
_entity.id
_entity.type
_entity.pdbx_description
1 polymer ?
#
loop_
_entity_poly.entity_id
_entity_poly.type
_entity_poly.pdbx_seq_one_letter_code
_entity_poly.pdbx_strand_id
1 'polypeptide(L)'
;YRKPTHTDQYLLWTSEHPSIHKISVIRTLYHRSNMITTEQDRKKEDQHIQKALKTCGYPTWALKKGKQQTTAERKKEPPGGTRKTKDPESKPTITPIHQRHHGKNKNSNEETQH
;
A
#
# COMPACT_ATOMS: atom_id res chain seq x y z
N TYR A 1 -14.84 -7.74 17.36
CA TYR A 1 -16.21 -7.19 17.46
C TYR A 1 -16.42 -6.15 16.36
N ARG A 2 -17.56 -6.21 15.66
CA ARG A 2 -17.93 -5.30 14.56
C ARG A 2 -19.09 -4.43 15.00
N LYS A 3 -18.99 -3.11 14.79
CA LYS A 3 -20.04 -2.18 15.22
C LYS A 3 -21.29 -2.33 14.35
N PRO A 4 -22.50 -2.13 14.90
CA PRO A 4 -23.75 -2.13 14.13
C PRO A 4 -23.75 -1.15 12.95
N THR A 5 -22.98 -0.06 13.05
CA THR A 5 -22.86 0.99 12.01
C THR A 5 -21.82 0.67 10.93
N HIS A 6 -21.18 -0.49 10.95
CA HIS A 6 -20.16 -0.84 9.95
C HIS A 6 -20.83 -1.16 8.60
N THR A 7 -20.58 -0.33 7.58
CA THR A 7 -21.27 -0.40 6.28
C THR A 7 -20.59 -1.26 5.21
N ASP A 8 -19.42 -1.84 5.51
CA ASP A 8 -18.64 -2.65 4.54
C ASP A 8 -18.16 -1.89 3.31
N GLN A 9 -18.12 -0.57 3.41
CA GLN A 9 -17.54 0.30 2.39
C GLN A 9 -16.04 0.39 2.61
N TYR A 10 -15.30 -0.20 1.67
CA TYR A 10 -13.85 -0.09 1.58
C TYR A 10 -13.46 0.66 0.30
N LEU A 11 -12.16 0.85 0.11
CA LEU A 11 -11.62 1.43 -1.11
C LEU A 11 -12.10 0.65 -2.34
N LEU A 12 -12.76 1.32 -3.28
CA LEU A 12 -13.23 0.67 -4.51
C LEU A 12 -12.05 0.25 -5.38
N TRP A 13 -12.19 -0.91 -6.04
CA TRP A 13 -11.16 -1.41 -6.94
C TRP A 13 -10.89 -0.48 -8.14
N THR A 14 -11.93 0.22 -8.61
CA THR A 14 -11.88 1.15 -9.75
C THR A 14 -11.35 2.55 -9.39
N SER A 15 -11.14 2.84 -8.11
CA SER A 15 -10.63 4.15 -7.70
C SER A 15 -9.17 4.39 -8.17
N GLU A 16 -8.77 5.63 -8.36
CA GLU A 16 -7.41 6.01 -8.75
C GLU A 16 -6.43 5.94 -7.57
N HIS A 17 -6.20 4.72 -7.09
CA HIS A 17 -5.23 4.44 -6.03
C HIS A 17 -4.27 3.35 -6.50
N PRO A 18 -2.98 3.43 -6.09
CA PRO A 18 -2.02 2.38 -6.38
C PRO A 18 -2.52 1.00 -5.95
N SER A 19 -2.32 0.00 -6.81
CA SER A 19 -2.72 -1.39 -6.54
C SER A 19 -2.17 -1.90 -5.22
N ILE A 20 -0.98 -1.48 -4.82
CA ILE A 20 -0.36 -1.84 -3.53
C ILE A 20 -1.22 -1.40 -2.33
N HIS A 21 -1.84 -0.22 -2.38
CA HIS A 21 -2.73 0.26 -1.31
C HIS A 21 -4.03 -0.53 -1.29
N LYS A 22 -4.60 -0.83 -2.46
CA LYS A 22 -5.80 -1.69 -2.57
C LYS A 22 -5.54 -3.08 -1.99
N ILE A 23 -4.39 -3.68 -2.29
CA ILE A 23 -3.99 -4.98 -1.70
C ILE A 23 -3.77 -4.87 -0.17
N SER A 24 -3.22 -3.75 0.32
CA SER A 24 -3.05 -3.51 1.76
C SER A 24 -4.37 -3.53 2.54
N VAL A 25 -5.47 -3.06 1.94
CA VAL A 25 -6.83 -3.19 2.53
C VAL A 25 -7.16 -4.66 2.79
N ILE A 26 -6.96 -5.53 1.79
CA ILE A 26 -7.19 -6.99 1.90
C ILE A 26 -6.33 -7.55 3.04
N ARG A 27 -5.04 -7.21 3.05
CA ARG A 27 -4.08 -7.68 4.04
C ARG A 27 -4.51 -7.31 5.47
N THR A 28 -4.91 -6.07 5.67
CA THR A 28 -5.34 -5.55 6.97
C THR A 28 -6.62 -6.24 7.47
N LEU A 29 -7.59 -6.48 6.59
CA LEU A 29 -8.83 -7.16 6.96
C LEU A 29 -8.60 -8.61 7.37
N TYR A 30 -7.81 -9.37 6.61
CA TYR A 30 -7.48 -10.75 6.96
C TYR A 30 -6.56 -10.85 8.18
N HIS A 31 -5.65 -9.88 8.38
CA HIS A 31 -4.89 -9.79 9.62
C HIS A 31 -5.82 -9.64 10.83
N ARG A 32 -6.84 -8.77 10.74
CA ARG A 32 -7.85 -8.61 11.79
C ARG A 32 -8.65 -9.89 12.02
N SER A 33 -9.05 -10.59 10.96
CA SER A 33 -9.74 -11.89 11.07
C SER A 33 -8.88 -12.92 11.83
N ASN A 34 -7.57 -12.95 11.58
CA ASN A 34 -6.64 -13.84 12.25
C ASN A 34 -6.50 -13.57 13.77
N MET A 35 -6.86 -12.39 14.25
CA MET A 35 -6.88 -12.07 15.68
C MET A 35 -8.08 -12.71 16.41
N ILE A 36 -9.06 -13.24 15.67
CA ILE A 36 -10.20 -13.96 16.26
C ILE A 36 -9.74 -15.37 16.68
N THR A 37 -9.86 -15.66 17.97
CA THR A 37 -9.44 -16.92 18.59
C THR A 37 -10.32 -18.09 18.15
N THR A 38 -11.64 -17.91 18.20
CA THR A 38 -12.63 -18.93 17.82
C THR A 38 -12.61 -19.20 16.31
N GLU A 39 -12.36 -20.46 15.92
CA GLU A 39 -12.30 -20.87 14.51
C GLU A 39 -13.63 -20.62 13.76
N GLN A 40 -14.77 -20.90 14.39
CA GLN A 40 -16.08 -20.69 13.78
C GLN A 40 -16.32 -19.21 13.46
N ASP A 41 -16.02 -18.31 14.39
CA ASP A 41 -16.18 -16.87 14.19
C ASP A 41 -15.16 -16.31 13.20
N ARG A 42 -13.93 -16.84 13.20
CA ARG A 42 -12.92 -16.51 12.18
C ARG A 42 -13.39 -16.88 10.78
N LYS A 43 -13.96 -18.08 10.58
CA LYS A 43 -14.52 -18.50 9.28
C LYS A 43 -15.67 -17.59 8.83
N LYS A 44 -16.55 -17.21 9.75
CA LYS A 44 -17.63 -16.25 9.47
C LYS A 44 -17.08 -14.88 9.07
N GLU A 45 -16.08 -14.36 9.78
CA GLU A 45 -15.44 -13.09 9.45
C GLU A 45 -14.69 -13.15 8.11
N ASP A 46 -13.99 -14.25 7.81
CA ASP A 46 -13.34 -14.48 6.52
C ASP A 46 -14.34 -14.44 5.35
N GLN A 47 -15.49 -15.13 5.50
CA GLN A 47 -16.57 -15.11 4.51
C GLN A 47 -17.15 -13.71 4.35
N HIS A 48 -17.32 -12.99 5.46
CA HIS A 48 -17.83 -11.63 5.47
C HIS A 48 -16.89 -10.65 4.75
N ILE A 49 -15.59 -10.68 5.09
CA ILE A 49 -14.55 -9.89 4.42
C ILE A 49 -14.55 -10.18 2.92
N GLN A 50 -14.61 -11.47 2.53
CA GLN A 50 -14.64 -11.85 1.12
C GLN A 50 -15.87 -11.27 0.40
N LYS A 51 -17.05 -11.32 1.03
CA LYS A 51 -18.28 -10.76 0.46
C LYS A 51 -18.15 -9.24 0.29
N ALA A 52 -17.71 -8.53 1.33
CA ALA A 52 -17.58 -7.08 1.31
C ALA A 52 -16.57 -6.60 0.24
N LEU A 53 -15.42 -7.26 0.13
CA LEU A 53 -14.42 -6.91 -0.88
C LEU A 53 -14.91 -7.21 -2.31
N LYS A 54 -15.69 -8.27 -2.52
CA LYS A 54 -16.36 -8.51 -3.81
C LYS A 54 -17.33 -7.40 -4.17
N THR A 55 -18.12 -6.92 -3.21
CA THR A 55 -19.01 -5.76 -3.40
C THR A 55 -18.23 -4.49 -3.75
N CYS A 56 -17.03 -4.31 -3.18
CA CYS A 56 -16.11 -3.21 -3.53
C CYS A 56 -15.37 -3.41 -4.87
N GLY A 57 -15.70 -4.45 -5.64
CA GLY A 57 -15.16 -4.70 -6.98
C GLY A 57 -13.79 -5.39 -7.03
N TYR A 58 -13.30 -5.94 -5.91
CA TYR A 58 -11.98 -6.57 -5.90
C TYR A 58 -11.95 -7.87 -6.71
N PRO A 59 -11.00 -8.05 -7.64
CA PRO A 59 -10.90 -9.27 -8.43
C PRO A 59 -10.38 -10.43 -7.58
N THR A 60 -10.78 -11.65 -7.96
CA THR A 60 -10.47 -12.87 -7.21
C THR A 60 -8.97 -13.13 -7.04
N TRP A 61 -8.15 -12.80 -8.04
CA TRP A 61 -6.69 -12.93 -7.94
C TRP A 61 -6.10 -12.01 -6.85
N ALA A 62 -6.64 -10.80 -6.69
CA ALA A 62 -6.18 -9.85 -5.68
C ALA A 62 -6.53 -10.33 -4.27
N LEU A 63 -7.73 -10.89 -4.10
CA LEU A 63 -8.16 -11.50 -2.83
C LEU A 63 -7.24 -12.65 -2.42
N LYS A 64 -6.92 -13.54 -3.37
CA LYS A 64 -5.99 -14.67 -3.13
C LYS A 64 -4.60 -14.16 -2.74
N LYS A 65 -4.06 -13.18 -3.48
CA LYS A 65 -2.75 -12.58 -3.22
C LYS A 65 -2.67 -11.95 -1.83
N GLY A 66 -3.65 -11.11 -1.47
CA GLY A 66 -3.70 -10.45 -0.16
C GLY A 66 -3.85 -11.44 0.99
N LYS A 67 -4.65 -12.50 0.83
CA LYS A 67 -4.83 -13.55 1.84
C LYS A 67 -3.57 -14.39 2.04
N GLN A 68 -2.85 -14.72 0.98
CA GLN A 68 -1.60 -15.48 1.09
C GLN A 68 -0.54 -14.72 1.89
N GLN A 69 -0.43 -13.40 1.65
CA GLN A 69 0.53 -12.55 2.35
C GLN A 69 0.31 -12.53 3.87
N THR A 70 -0.94 -12.55 4.35
CA THR A 70 -1.22 -12.58 5.80
C THR A 70 -0.91 -13.93 6.44
N THR A 71 -1.14 -15.03 5.72
CA THR A 71 -0.82 -16.38 6.25
C THR A 71 0.68 -16.66 6.32
N ALA A 72 1.47 -16.03 5.45
CA ALA A 72 2.94 -16.15 5.47
C ALA A 72 3.55 -15.44 6.70
N GLU A 73 3.00 -14.29 7.10
CA GLU A 73 3.44 -13.54 8.28
C GLU A 73 3.23 -14.35 9.58
N ARG A 74 2.14 -15.12 9.69
CA ARG A 74 1.87 -15.99 10.85
C ARG A 74 2.96 -17.04 11.11
N LYS A 75 3.73 -17.46 10.09
CA LYS A 75 4.81 -18.46 10.25
C LYS A 75 6.12 -17.85 10.76
N LYS A 76 6.26 -16.53 10.80
CA LYS A 76 7.54 -15.85 11.06
C LYS A 76 7.62 -15.05 12.36
N GLU A 77 6.53 -14.86 13.12
CA GLU A 77 6.56 -14.00 14.31
C GLU A 77 6.36 -14.74 15.66
N PRO A 78 7.22 -14.48 16.68
CA PRO A 78 6.93 -14.76 18.09
C PRO A 78 5.89 -13.75 18.65
N PRO A 79 5.22 -14.03 19.78
CA PRO A 79 4.08 -13.24 20.22
C PRO A 79 4.54 -11.93 20.87
N GLY A 80 4.26 -10.80 20.21
CA GLY A 80 4.34 -9.47 20.81
C GLY A 80 5.13 -8.47 19.98
N GLY A 81 4.41 -7.60 19.27
CA GLY A 81 5.00 -6.48 18.55
C GLY A 81 4.05 -5.29 18.52
N THR A 82 4.19 -4.38 19.48
CA THR A 82 3.69 -3.01 19.33
C THR A 82 4.27 -2.42 18.03
N ARG A 83 3.41 -1.78 17.23
CA ARG A 83 3.89 -1.03 16.05
C ARG A 83 4.90 0.00 16.55
N LYS A 84 6.17 -0.15 16.17
CA LYS A 84 7.09 0.98 16.12
C LYS A 84 6.57 1.90 15.01
N THR A 85 5.86 2.97 15.38
CA THR A 85 5.83 4.18 14.56
C THR A 85 7.28 4.65 14.47
N LYS A 86 7.92 4.37 13.33
CA LYS A 86 9.06 5.18 12.91
C LYS A 86 8.43 6.39 12.24
N ASP A 87 8.18 7.44 13.01
CA ASP A 87 8.19 8.77 12.43
C ASP A 87 9.60 9.00 11.90
N PRO A 88 9.73 9.33 10.61
CA PRO A 88 10.55 10.47 10.28
C PRO A 88 9.61 11.54 9.76
N GLU A 89 9.45 12.59 10.57
CA GLU A 89 9.02 13.89 10.07
C GLU A 89 10.02 14.34 8.99
N SER A 90 9.70 14.08 7.72
CA SER A 90 10.31 14.76 6.59
C SER A 90 9.21 15.51 5.85
N LYS A 91 9.08 16.79 6.20
CA LYS A 91 8.32 17.77 5.41
C LYS A 91 8.89 17.77 3.98
N PRO A 92 8.07 17.82 2.91
CA PRO A 92 8.61 18.05 1.58
C PRO A 92 9.04 19.52 1.48
N THR A 93 10.32 19.79 1.68
CA THR A 93 10.92 21.08 1.32
C THR A 93 10.92 21.21 -0.20
N ILE A 94 10.11 22.10 -0.74
CA ILE A 94 10.16 22.50 -2.15
C ILE A 94 11.47 23.26 -2.35
N THR A 95 12.49 22.60 -2.90
CA THR A 95 13.71 23.26 -3.36
C THR A 95 13.45 23.87 -4.74
N PRO A 96 13.63 25.19 -4.95
CA PRO A 96 13.50 25.78 -6.26
C PRO A 96 14.69 25.35 -7.13
N ILE A 97 14.39 24.86 -8.34
CA ILE A 97 15.40 24.45 -9.32
C ILE A 97 16.08 25.72 -9.87
N HIS A 98 17.34 25.95 -9.51
CA HIS A 98 18.12 27.05 -10.05
C HIS A 98 18.65 26.65 -11.44
N GLN A 99 18.14 27.33 -12.46
CA GLN A 99 18.47 27.14 -13.87
C GLN A 99 19.95 27.51 -14.11
N ARG A 100 20.83 26.51 -14.31
CA ARG A 100 22.20 26.76 -14.76
C ARG A 100 22.20 27.16 -16.23
N HIS A 101 22.39 28.46 -16.47
CA HIS A 101 22.85 28.94 -17.77
C HIS A 101 24.29 28.46 -17.98
N HIS A 102 24.49 27.52 -18.91
CA HIS A 102 25.81 27.28 -19.47
C HIS A 102 26.15 28.44 -20.42
N GLY A 103 26.99 29.34 -19.93
CA GLY A 103 27.66 30.36 -20.72
C GLY A 103 28.55 29.69 -21.77
N LYS A 104 28.37 30.11 -23.02
CA LYS A 104 29.27 29.83 -24.15
C LYS A 104 30.63 30.48 -23.85
N ASN A 105 31.70 29.72 -24.02
CA ASN A 105 32.98 30.29 -24.41
C ASN A 105 33.79 29.24 -25.16
N LYS A 106 33.93 29.44 -26.48
CA LYS A 106 34.99 28.81 -27.28
C LYS A 106 35.57 29.88 -28.18
N ASN A 107 36.84 30.14 -27.92
CA ASN A 107 37.71 31.10 -28.56
C ASN A 107 37.75 30.93 -30.08
N SER A 108 37.71 32.06 -30.75
CA SER A 108 38.31 32.33 -32.05
C SER A 108 39.81 32.01 -32.02
N ASN A 109 40.24 31.12 -32.91
CA ASN A 109 41.59 31.17 -33.49
C ASN A 109 41.41 30.93 -35.00
N GLU A 110 41.66 31.99 -35.76
CA GLU A 110 41.88 31.96 -37.20
C GLU A 110 43.25 31.31 -37.45
N GLU A 111 43.30 30.25 -38.26
CA GLU A 111 44.53 29.88 -38.97
C GLU A 111 44.19 29.14 -40.28
N THR A 112 44.42 29.88 -41.36
CA THR A 112 44.78 29.56 -42.75
C THR A 112 44.96 28.08 -43.16
N GLN A 113 44.35 27.68 -44.30
CA GLN A 113 45.00 27.13 -45.53
C GLN A 113 44.01 26.30 -46.39
N HIS A 114 43.59 26.83 -47.55
CA HIS A 114 43.87 26.29 -48.89
C HIS A 114 43.18 27.12 -49.99
#